data_AF-B9ACI5-F1
#
_entry.id   AF-B9ACI5-F1
#
_cell.length_a   1.000
_cell.length_b   1.000
_cell.length_c   1.000
_cell.angle_alpha   90.00
_cell.angle_beta   90.00
_cell.angle_gamma   90.00
#
_symmetry.space_group_name_H-M   'P 1'
#
loop_
_entity.id
_entity.type
_entity.pdbx_description
1 polymer ?
#
loop_
_entity_poly.entity_id
_entity_poly.type
_entity_poly.pdbx_seq_one_letter_code
_entity_poly.pdbx_strand_id
1 'polypeptide(L)'
;MSNFSEKANFIWSIADSILRGYYKRNDYQKVILPFTVLKRFDSVLPYSKDAVVQAYEENKNDDGLELILMSESVDENGKKLGFYNYSPYDFKKLLEDPNNI
;
A
#
# COMPACT_ATOMS: atom_id res chain seq x y z
N MET A 1 8.27 18.42 19.97
CA MET A 1 7.95 17.14 20.63
C MET A 1 6.82 16.49 19.86
N SER A 2 7.05 15.32 19.27
CA SER A 2 6.05 14.64 18.45
C SER A 2 4.93 14.11 19.35
N ASN A 3 3.73 14.69 19.29
CA ASN A 3 2.57 14.28 20.07
C ASN A 3 2.04 12.90 19.61
N PHE A 4 2.77 11.83 19.96
CA PHE A 4 2.41 10.45 19.63
C PHE A 4 1.03 10.07 20.21
N SER A 5 0.72 10.50 21.44
CA SER A 5 -0.58 10.28 22.06
C SER A 5 -1.73 10.93 21.29
N GLU A 6 -1.55 12.14 20.73
CA GLU A 6 -2.61 12.79 19.94
C GLU A 6 -2.89 12.00 18.65
N LYS A 7 -1.85 11.54 17.95
CA LYS A 7 -2.00 10.74 16.73
C LYS A 7 -2.65 9.39 17.04
N ALA A 8 -2.26 8.74 18.14
CA ALA A 8 -2.88 7.49 18.58
C ALA A 8 -4.37 7.70 18.89
N ASN A 9 -4.72 8.75 19.65
CA ASN A 9 -6.11 9.08 19.97
C ASN A 9 -6.92 9.41 18.70
N PHE A 10 -6.33 10.12 17.74
CA PHE A 10 -6.97 10.41 16.46
C PHE A 10 -7.28 9.14 15.66
N ILE A 11 -6.33 8.21 15.54
CA ILE A 11 -6.54 6.92 14.87
C ILE A 11 -7.66 6.12 15.56
N TRP A 12 -7.65 6.06 16.90
CA TRP A 12 -8.70 5.40 17.67
C TRP A 12 -10.07 6.08 17.49
N SER A 13 -10.13 7.41 17.39
CA SER A 13 -11.38 8.15 17.16
C SER A 13 -12.00 7.84 15.80
N ILE A 14 -11.17 7.70 14.75
CA ILE A 14 -11.63 7.31 13.41
C ILE A 14 -12.13 5.87 13.42
N ALA A 15 -11.37 4.96 14.03
CA ALA A 15 -11.77 3.56 14.15
C ALA A 15 -13.11 3.42 14.89
N ASP A 16 -13.29 4.16 15.99
CA ASP A 16 -14.55 4.22 16.74
C ASP A 16 -15.71 4.87 15.96
N SER A 17 -15.45 5.66 14.92
CA SER A 17 -16.49 6.26 14.07
C SER A 17 -16.90 5.35 12.91
N ILE A 18 -15.98 4.59 12.34
CA ILE A 18 -16.21 3.78 11.13
C ILE A 18 -16.56 2.33 11.47
N LEU A 19 -15.89 1.73 12.46
CA LEU A 19 -15.99 0.30 12.76
C LEU A 19 -17.03 -0.02 13.85
N ARG A 20 -17.51 1.01 14.55
CA ARG A 20 -18.49 0.85 15.64
C ARG A 20 -19.80 0.29 15.09
N GLY A 21 -20.24 -0.84 15.66
CA GLY A 21 -21.45 -1.55 15.26
C GLY A 21 -21.19 -2.81 14.45
N TYR A 22 -20.15 -2.82 13.61
CA TYR A 22 -19.74 -3.99 12.81
C TYR A 22 -18.69 -4.87 13.51
N TYR A 23 -17.78 -4.24 14.27
CA TYR A 23 -16.69 -4.93 14.97
C TYR A 23 -16.64 -4.56 16.46
N LYS A 24 -16.19 -5.51 17.29
CA LYS A 24 -15.85 -5.22 18.69
C LYS A 24 -14.53 -4.44 18.73
N ARG A 25 -14.33 -3.60 19.74
CA ARG A 25 -13.08 -2.81 19.90
C ARG A 25 -11.81 -3.68 19.87
N ASN A 26 -11.87 -4.89 20.44
CA ASN A 26 -10.75 -5.84 20.39
C ASN A 26 -10.45 -6.39 18.98
N ASP A 27 -11.40 -6.31 18.05
CA ASP A 27 -11.24 -6.74 16.66
C ASP A 27 -10.76 -5.62 15.74
N TYR A 28 -10.75 -4.36 16.17
CA TYR A 28 -10.28 -3.24 15.34
C TYR A 28 -8.85 -3.45 14.85
N GLN A 29 -7.99 -4.02 15.70
CA GLN A 29 -6.61 -4.36 15.33
C GLN A 29 -6.54 -5.29 14.11
N LYS A 30 -7.52 -6.17 13.91
CA LYS A 30 -7.55 -7.11 12.77
C LYS A 30 -7.78 -6.39 11.46
N VAL A 31 -8.42 -5.22 11.48
CA VAL A 31 -8.62 -4.36 10.30
C VAL A 31 -7.46 -3.38 10.15
N ILE A 32 -7.09 -2.68 11.23
CA ILE A 32 -6.09 -1.61 11.18
C ILE A 32 -4.70 -2.15 10.80
N LEU A 33 -4.28 -3.30 11.34
CA LEU A 33 -2.93 -3.83 11.12
C LEU A 33 -2.66 -4.19 9.64
N PRO A 34 -3.51 -4.97 8.95
CA PRO A 34 -3.32 -5.24 7.52
C PRO A 34 -3.24 -3.96 6.68
N PHE A 35 -4.14 -3.00 6.90
CA PHE A 35 -4.13 -1.74 6.16
C PHE A 35 -2.89 -0.90 6.45
N THR A 36 -2.38 -0.92 7.69
CA THR A 36 -1.13 -0.23 8.04
C THR A 36 0.07 -0.83 7.31
N VAL A 37 0.12 -2.16 7.21
CA VAL A 37 1.17 -2.87 6.46
C VAL A 37 1.07 -2.57 4.97
N LEU A 38 -0.13 -2.64 4.40
CA LEU A 38 -0.37 -2.31 2.98
C LEU A 38 0.03 -0.87 2.67
N LYS A 39 -0.35 0.09 3.52
CA LYS A 39 0.04 1.49 3.31
C LYS A 39 1.55 1.69 3.41
N ARG A 40 2.24 0.92 4.25
CA ARG A 40 3.70 0.96 4.34
C ARG A 40 4.34 0.49 3.04
N PHE A 41 3.88 -0.62 2.47
CA PHE A 41 4.34 -1.11 1.16
C PHE A 41 4.04 -0.11 0.04
N ASP A 42 2.84 0.46 0.02
CA ASP A 42 2.46 1.49 -0.95
C ASP A 42 3.32 2.76 -0.83
N SER A 43 3.78 3.11 0.38
CA SER A 43 4.61 4.32 0.60
C SER A 43 6.07 4.17 0.15
N VAL A 44 6.55 2.95 -0.08
CA VAL A 44 7.94 2.69 -0.49
C VAL A 44 8.09 2.36 -1.98
N LEU A 45 6.99 1.93 -2.62
CA LEU A 45 6.91 1.69 -4.06
C LEU A 45 6.68 2.91 -4.99
N PRO A 46 6.37 4.16 -4.56
CA PRO A 46 5.94 5.21 -5.49
C PRO A 46 6.98 5.56 -6.56
N TYR A 47 8.27 5.45 -6.22
CA TYR A 47 9.36 5.82 -7.11
C TYR A 47 9.50 4.89 -8.31
N SER A 48 9.33 3.57 -8.10
CA SER A 48 9.49 2.55 -9.14
C SER A 48 8.16 2.01 -9.68
N LYS A 49 7.01 2.49 -9.17
CA LYS A 49 5.69 1.96 -9.51
C LYS A 49 5.42 1.97 -11.01
N ASP A 50 5.61 3.11 -11.66
CA ASP A 50 5.30 3.26 -13.09
C ASP A 50 6.22 2.38 -13.95
N ALA A 51 7.50 2.25 -13.58
CA ALA A 51 8.44 1.36 -14.25
C ALA A 51 8.03 -0.12 -14.12
N VAL A 52 7.62 -0.55 -12.92
CA VAL A 52 7.14 -1.92 -12.67
C VAL A 52 5.86 -2.22 -13.46
N VAL A 53 4.91 -1.28 -13.53
CA VAL A 53 3.66 -1.46 -14.28
C VAL A 53 3.93 -1.51 -15.79
N GLN A 54 4.81 -0.66 -16.30
CA GLN A 54 5.21 -0.69 -17.70
C GLN A 54 5.91 -2.00 -18.06
N ALA A 55 6.88 -2.42 -17.24
CA ALA A 55 7.59 -3.68 -17.42
C ALA A 55 6.64 -4.88 -17.38
N TYR A 56 5.59 -4.83 -16.56
CA TYR A 56 4.54 -5.84 -16.55
C TYR A 56 3.78 -5.90 -17.87
N GLU A 57 3.30 -4.76 -18.39
CA GLU A 57 2.55 -4.73 -19.65
C GLU A 57 3.38 -5.20 -20.86
N GLU A 58 4.67 -4.87 -20.88
CA GLU A 58 5.60 -5.26 -21.93
C GLU A 58 5.97 -6.75 -21.88
N ASN A 59 6.07 -7.34 -20.69
CA ASN A 59 6.63 -8.67 -20.48
C ASN A 59 5.62 -9.69 -19.92
N LYS A 60 4.32 -9.41 -19.92
CA LYS A 60 3.28 -10.28 -19.33
C LYS A 60 3.22 -11.72 -19.86
N ASN A 61 3.83 -11.99 -21.01
CA ASN A 61 3.90 -13.32 -21.63
C ASN A 61 5.31 -13.95 -21.55
N ASP A 62 6.24 -13.32 -20.83
CA ASP A 62 7.61 -13.79 -20.67
C ASP A 62 7.73 -14.65 -19.39
N ASP A 63 8.41 -15.79 -19.50
CA ASP A 63 8.67 -16.70 -18.37
C ASP A 63 9.59 -16.05 -17.30
N GLY A 64 10.35 -15.02 -17.67
CA GLY A 64 11.25 -14.25 -16.81
C GLY A 64 10.62 -13.03 -16.13
N LEU A 65 9.29 -12.83 -16.26
CA LEU A 65 8.57 -11.66 -15.74
C LEU A 65 8.90 -11.34 -14.28
N GLU A 66 8.95 -12.34 -13.40
CA GLU A 66 9.23 -12.12 -11.97
C GLU A 66 10.60 -11.47 -11.72
N LEU A 67 11.63 -11.89 -12.46
CA LEU A 67 12.98 -11.32 -12.34
C LEU A 67 13.02 -9.87 -12.83
N ILE A 68 12.27 -9.57 -13.91
CA ILE A 68 12.16 -8.24 -14.49
C ILE A 68 11.46 -7.29 -13.50
N LEU A 69 10.30 -7.68 -12.96
CA LEU A 69 9.58 -6.84 -12.00
C LEU A 69 10.37 -6.62 -10.72
N MET A 70 11.13 -7.62 -10.28
CA MET A 70 12.01 -7.53 -9.11
C MET A 70 13.22 -6.62 -9.36
N SER A 71 13.73 -6.54 -10.59
CA SER A 71 14.82 -5.61 -10.93
C SER A 71 14.36 -4.16 -11.01
N GLU A 72 13.15 -3.93 -11.51
CA GLU A 72 12.57 -2.59 -11.62
C GLU A 72 12.12 -2.03 -10.27
N SER A 73 11.79 -2.88 -9.31
CA SER A 73 11.33 -2.44 -7.98
C SER A 73 12.48 -1.93 -7.10
N VAL A 74 12.67 -0.62 -7.08
CA VAL A 74 13.74 0.08 -6.37
C VAL A 74 13.21 1.23 -5.53
N ASP A 75 13.91 1.52 -4.43
CA ASP A 75 13.66 2.72 -3.63
C ASP A 75 14.21 3.99 -4.30
N GLU A 76 13.98 5.15 -3.67
CA GLU A 76 14.49 6.45 -4.12
C GLU A 76 16.03 6.50 -4.28
N ASN A 77 16.76 5.60 -3.62
CA ASN A 77 18.23 5.51 -3.68
C ASN A 77 18.70 4.44 -4.67
N GLY A 78 17.80 3.84 -5.44
CA GLY A 78 18.11 2.77 -6.40
C GLY A 78 18.38 1.41 -5.76
N LYS A 79 18.07 1.22 -4.47
CA LYS A 79 18.21 -0.07 -3.80
C LYS A 79 16.99 -0.94 -4.09
N LYS A 80 17.23 -2.20 -4.46
CA LYS A 80 16.18 -3.19 -4.69
C LYS A 80 15.32 -3.40 -3.45
N LEU A 81 14.00 -3.29 -3.61
CA LEU A 81 13.03 -3.43 -2.54
C LEU A 81 12.76 -4.89 -2.16
N GLY A 82 12.96 -5.84 -3.08
CA GLY A 82 12.74 -7.27 -2.87
C GLY A 82 11.27 -7.71 -2.92
N PHE A 83 10.38 -6.81 -3.32
CA PHE A 83 8.98 -7.06 -3.64
C PHE A 83 8.52 -6.03 -4.67
N TYR A 84 7.45 -6.31 -5.41
CA TYR A 84 6.91 -5.42 -6.44
C TYR A 84 5.38 -5.39 -6.40
N ASN A 85 4.78 -4.38 -7.04
CA ASN A 85 3.34 -4.30 -7.25
C ASN A 85 3.07 -3.78 -8.67
N TYR A 86 2.55 -4.65 -9.53
CA TYR A 86 2.19 -4.31 -10.91
C TYR A 86 0.74 -3.82 -11.04
N SER A 87 -0.03 -3.74 -9.94
CA SER A 87 -1.37 -3.15 -9.97
C SER A 87 -1.28 -1.67 -10.36
N PRO A 88 -2.08 -1.18 -11.31
CA PRO A 88 -2.06 0.23 -11.73
C PRO A 88 -2.56 1.17 -10.64
N TYR A 89 -3.18 0.62 -9.59
CA TYR A 89 -3.76 1.37 -8.48
C TYR A 89 -2.78 1.56 -7.33
N ASP A 90 -2.79 2.77 -6.80
CA ASP A 90 -2.12 3.20 -5.57
C ASP A 90 -3.18 3.67 -4.59
N PHE A 91 -2.88 3.72 -3.29
CA PHE A 91 -3.87 4.21 -2.31
C PHE A 91 -4.43 5.59 -2.64
N LYS A 92 -3.63 6.45 -3.31
CA LYS A 92 -4.12 7.75 -3.79
C LYS A 92 -5.17 7.61 -4.88
N LYS A 93 -4.90 6.79 -5.91
CA LYS A 93 -5.85 6.53 -7.02
C LYS A 93 -7.12 5.83 -6.54
N LEU A 94 -6.99 4.90 -5.58
CA LEU A 94 -8.14 4.21 -4.97
C LEU A 94 -9.05 5.18 -4.18
N LEU A 95 -8.53 6.29 -3.68
CA LEU A 95 -9.33 7.32 -2.99
C LEU A 95 -10.00 8.29 -3.97
N GLU A 96 -9.48 8.43 -5.19
CA GLU A 96 -10.00 9.38 -6.19
C GLU A 96 -11.31 8.90 -6.82
N ASP A 97 -11.49 7.59 -7.01
CA ASP A 97 -12.73 7.01 -7.54
C ASP A 97 -13.11 5.69 -6.87
N PRO A 98 -13.60 5.70 -5.62
CA PRO A 98 -13.93 4.49 -4.87
C PRO A 98 -15.10 3.68 -5.45
N ASN A 99 -15.88 4.24 -6.38
CA ASN A 99 -17.08 3.57 -6.93
C ASN A 99 -16.81 2.83 -8.25
N ASN A 100 -15.69 3.09 -8.93
CA ASN A 100 -15.34 2.49 -10.22
C ASN A 100 -14.07 1.62 -10.16
N ILE A 101 -13.77 1.04 -8.99
CA ILE A 101 -12.65 0.11 -8.75
C ILE A 101 -13.14 -1.33 -8.82
#